data_AF-A0A7V9FYP4-F1
#
_entry.id   AF-A0A7V9FYP4-F1
#
_cell.length_a   1.000
_cell.length_b   1.000
_cell.length_c   1.000
_cell.angle_alpha   90.00
_cell.angle_beta   90.00
_cell.angle_gamma   90.00
#
_symmetry.space_group_name_H-M   'P 1'
#
loop_
_entity.id
_entity.type
_entity.pdbx_description
1 polymer ?
#
loop_
_entity_poly.entity_id
_entity_poly.type
_entity_poly.pdbx_seq_one_letter_code
_entity_poly.pdbx_strand_id
1 'polypeptide(L)'
;MAEPASDPGERSLLERLALAGIGAVALTAERADALADELAERGSVQRDEARSTIEDLRTRWRGDAVRLGERGGARASGFLRELGLVTRADVDELELRIAQLEHRLRLVEARRDAV
;
A
#
# COMPACT_ATOMS: atom_id res chain seq x y z
N MET A 1 -11.49 14.63 -35.72
CA MET A 1 -11.49 14.88 -34.27
C MET A 1 -11.61 13.52 -33.61
N ALA A 2 -10.51 12.98 -33.07
CA ALA A 2 -10.53 11.69 -32.39
C ALA A 2 -10.88 11.92 -30.91
N GLU A 3 -12.00 11.36 -30.46
CA GLU A 3 -12.31 11.26 -29.04
C GLU A 3 -11.25 10.37 -28.37
N PRO A 4 -10.61 10.79 -27.27
CA PRO A 4 -9.79 9.88 -26.48
C PRO A 4 -10.74 8.93 -25.75
N ALA A 5 -10.81 7.69 -26.23
CA ALA A 5 -11.48 6.60 -25.54
C ALA A 5 -10.86 6.47 -24.15
N SER A 6 -11.58 6.89 -23.11
CA SER A 6 -11.18 6.66 -21.72
C SER A 6 -11.16 5.16 -21.49
N ASP A 7 -9.98 4.62 -21.16
CA ASP A 7 -9.76 3.19 -20.94
C ASP A 7 -10.62 2.72 -19.75
N PRO A 8 -11.49 1.70 -19.89
CA PRO A 8 -12.32 1.18 -18.80
C PRO A 8 -11.54 0.78 -17.53
N GLY A 9 -10.22 0.58 -17.62
CA GLY A 9 -9.33 0.35 -16.47
C GLY A 9 -9.18 1.55 -15.51
N GLU A 10 -9.20 2.78 -16.01
CA GLU A 10 -8.93 3.98 -15.19
C GLU A 10 -10.06 4.27 -14.19
N ARG A 11 -11.31 4.06 -14.60
CA ARG A 11 -12.49 4.24 -13.73
C ARG A 11 -12.48 3.24 -12.59
N SER A 12 -12.12 1.99 -12.87
CA SER A 12 -11.97 0.92 -11.86
C SER A 12 -10.89 1.22 -10.82
N LEU A 13 -9.77 1.81 -11.24
CA LEU A 13 -8.68 2.16 -10.33
C LEU A 13 -9.08 3.31 -9.39
N LEU A 14 -9.72 4.36 -9.94
CA LEU A 14 -10.23 5.47 -9.16
C LEU A 14 -11.30 5.03 -8.15
N GLU A 15 -12.19 4.13 -8.55
CA GLU A 15 -13.22 3.56 -7.68
C GLU A 15 -12.59 2.75 -6.54
N ARG A 16 -11.55 1.95 -6.82
CA ARG A 16 -10.78 1.22 -5.81
C ARG A 16 -10.04 2.15 -4.85
N LEU A 17 -9.44 3.23 -5.35
CA LEU A 17 -8.75 4.24 -4.53
C LEU A 17 -9.74 5.03 -3.66
N ALA A 18 -10.90 5.37 -4.20
CA ALA A 18 -11.98 6.02 -3.46
C ALA A 18 -12.50 5.11 -2.34
N LEU A 19 -12.77 3.84 -2.63
CA LEU A 19 -13.18 2.85 -1.63
C LEU A 19 -12.11 2.62 -0.55
N ALA A 20 -10.83 2.57 -0.94
CA ALA A 20 -9.72 2.50 0.01
C ALA A 20 -9.63 3.75 0.90
N GLY A 21 -9.85 4.94 0.33
CA GLY A 21 -9.91 6.20 1.07
C GLY A 21 -11.07 6.26 2.06
N ILE A 22 -12.25 5.77 1.67
CA ILE A 22 -13.41 5.64 2.55
C ILE A 22 -13.11 4.68 3.71
N GLY A 23 -12.49 3.53 3.42
CA GLY A 23 -12.07 2.57 4.45
C GLY A 23 -11.03 3.15 5.42
N ALA A 24 -10.06 3.92 4.92
CA ALA A 24 -9.06 4.57 5.75
C ALA A 24 -9.66 5.64 6.68
N VAL A 25 -10.63 6.42 6.19
CA VAL A 25 -11.35 7.42 7.00
C VAL A 25 -12.27 6.76 8.02
N ALA A 26 -12.94 5.66 7.67
CA ALA A 26 -13.79 4.89 8.59
C ALA A 26 -13.00 4.23 9.74
N LEU A 27 -11.73 3.88 9.52
CA LEU A 27 -10.84 3.32 10.54
C LEU A 27 -10.28 4.35 11.55
N THR A 28 -10.65 5.63 11.45
CA THR A 28 -10.22 6.67 12.40
C THR A 28 -10.95 6.53 13.74
N ALA A 29 -10.32 7.00 14.84
CA ALA A 29 -10.88 6.84 16.19
C ALA A 29 -12.22 7.57 16.35
N GLU A 30 -12.34 8.79 15.81
CA GLU A 30 -13.57 9.58 15.86
C GLU A 30 -14.74 8.91 15.13
N ARG A 31 -14.47 8.15 14.06
CA ARG A 31 -15.51 7.45 13.31
C ARG A 31 -15.90 6.12 13.94
N ALA A 32 -14.97 5.48 14.65
CA ALA A 32 -15.26 4.27 15.44
C ALA A 32 -16.21 4.58 16.62
N ASP A 33 -16.00 5.70 17.32
CA ASP A 33 -16.87 6.13 18.41
C ASP A 33 -18.28 6.47 17.90
N ALA A 34 -18.41 7.20 16.78
CA ALA A 34 -19.71 7.50 16.18
C ALA A 34 -20.48 6.24 15.73
N LEU A 35 -19.78 5.21 15.24
CA LEU A 35 -20.38 3.92 14.90
C LEU A 35 -20.84 3.15 16.14
N ALA A 36 -20.08 3.21 17.24
CA ALA A 36 -20.49 2.61 18.50
C ALA A 36 -21.79 3.24 19.03
N ASP A 37 -21.91 4.56 18.90
CA ASP A 37 -23.11 5.32 19.28
C ASP A 37 -24.31 4.92 18.44
N GLU A 38 -24.14 4.85 17.11
CA GLU A 38 -25.21 4.48 16.18
C GLU A 38 -25.68 3.02 16.39
N LEU A 39 -24.77 2.11 16.75
CA LEU A 39 -25.10 0.72 17.09
C LEU A 39 -25.79 0.60 18.46
N ALA A 40 -25.41 1.41 19.44
CA ALA A 40 -26.07 1.47 20.74
C ALA A 40 -27.45 2.16 20.69
N GLU A 41 -27.67 3.07 19.73
CA GLU A 41 -28.97 3.68 19.49
C GLU A 41 -29.92 2.75 18.72
N ARG A 42 -29.38 1.97 17.77
CA ARG A 42 -30.19 1.07 16.91
C ARG A 42 -30.40 -0.32 17.51
N GLY A 43 -29.53 -0.77 18.41
CA GLY A 43 -29.63 -2.04 19.13
C GLY A 43 -29.70 -1.81 20.63
N SER A 44 -30.35 -2.71 21.37
CA SER A 44 -30.41 -2.66 22.84
C SER A 44 -29.08 -3.05 23.51
N VAL A 45 -27.95 -2.64 22.94
CA VAL A 45 -26.59 -2.96 23.40
C VAL A 45 -26.02 -1.74 24.08
N GLN A 46 -25.37 -1.95 25.23
CA GLN A 46 -24.71 -0.87 25.95
C GLN A 46 -23.59 -0.26 25.12
N ARG A 47 -23.48 1.06 25.13
CA ARG A 47 -22.47 1.83 24.37
C ARG A 47 -21.05 1.32 24.58
N ASP A 48 -20.70 0.97 25.82
CA ASP A 48 -19.38 0.45 26.17
C ASP A 48 -19.10 -0.92 25.54
N GLU A 49 -20.12 -1.77 25.43
CA GLU A 49 -20.01 -3.10 24.81
C GLU A 49 -19.89 -3.00 23.28
N ALA A 50 -20.64 -2.09 22.67
CA ALA A 50 -20.49 -1.76 21.24
C ALA A 50 -19.08 -1.21 20.93
N ARG A 51 -18.57 -0.32 21.79
CA ARG A 51 -17.23 0.26 21.65
C ARG A 51 -16.14 -0.80 21.78
N SER A 52 -16.23 -1.67 22.79
CA SER A 52 -15.30 -2.79 22.98
C SER A 52 -15.27 -3.71 21.75
N THR A 53 -16.45 -4.03 21.20
CA THR A 53 -16.58 -4.91 20.04
C THR A 53 -15.92 -4.29 18.80
N ILE A 54 -16.14 -3.00 18.57
CA ILE A 54 -15.51 -2.26 17.45
C ILE A 54 -13.99 -2.22 17.62
N GLU A 55 -13.49 -1.96 18.83
CA GLU A 55 -12.05 -1.87 19.09
C GLU A 55 -11.35 -3.23 18.94
N ASP A 56 -12.00 -4.32 19.37
CA ASP A 56 -11.51 -5.69 19.14
C ASP A 56 -11.44 -6.01 17.66
N LEU A 57 -12.47 -5.64 16.90
CA LEU A 57 -12.53 -5.84 15.45
C LEU A 57 -11.42 -5.06 14.76
N ARG A 58 -11.23 -3.78 15.13
CA ARG A 58 -10.16 -2.91 14.64
C ARG A 58 -8.77 -3.48 14.93
N THR A 59 -8.55 -3.98 16.14
CA THR A 59 -7.27 -4.54 16.56
C THR A 59 -6.92 -5.78 15.74
N ARG A 60 -7.89 -6.67 15.53
CA ARG A 60 -7.74 -7.85 14.64
C ARG A 60 -7.47 -7.42 13.21
N TRP A 61 -8.24 -6.47 12.69
CA TRP A 61 -8.09 -5.96 11.33
C TRP A 61 -6.71 -5.34 11.08
N ARG A 62 -6.18 -4.57 12.04
CA ARG A 62 -4.82 -4.04 11.98
C ARG A 62 -3.78 -5.15 11.91
N GLY A 63 -3.92 -6.18 12.74
CA GLY A 63 -3.04 -7.35 12.70
C GLY A 63 -3.09 -8.06 11.34
N ASP A 64 -4.28 -8.18 10.75
CA ASP A 64 -4.49 -8.81 9.45
C ASP A 64 -3.93 -7.95 8.30
N ALA A 65 -4.13 -6.64 8.36
CA ALA A 65 -3.63 -5.67 7.40
C ALA A 65 -2.09 -5.63 7.38
N VAL A 66 -1.42 -5.74 8.54
CA VAL A 66 0.05 -5.85 8.62
C VAL A 66 0.53 -7.12 7.90
N ARG A 67 -0.06 -8.28 8.20
CA ARG A 67 0.29 -9.56 7.55
C ARG A 67 -0.04 -9.58 6.06
N LEU A 68 -1.11 -8.90 5.66
CA LEU A 68 -1.48 -8.69 4.26
C LEU A 68 -0.52 -7.72 3.56
N GLY A 69 -0.04 -6.67 4.24
CA GLY A 69 0.94 -5.73 3.70
C GLY A 69 2.25 -6.41 3.35
N GLU A 70 2.76 -7.28 4.23
CA GLU A 70 3.98 -8.06 4.01
C GLU A 70 3.86 -8.98 2.78
N ARG A 71 2.74 -9.68 2.61
CA ARG A 71 2.49 -10.54 1.44
C ARG A 71 2.01 -9.78 0.20
N GLY A 72 1.44 -8.61 0.41
CA GLY A 72 0.83 -7.74 -0.58
C GLY A 72 1.85 -6.91 -1.33
N GLY A 73 2.96 -6.52 -0.67
CA GLY A 73 4.03 -5.75 -1.29
C GLY A 73 4.58 -6.40 -2.56
N ALA A 74 4.79 -7.72 -2.57
CA ALA A 74 5.24 -8.44 -3.76
C ALA A 74 4.21 -8.37 -4.91
N ARG A 75 2.91 -8.57 -4.62
CA ARG A 75 1.84 -8.46 -5.62
C ARG A 75 1.63 -7.05 -6.11
N ALA A 76 1.70 -6.06 -5.22
CA ALA A 76 1.60 -4.64 -5.55
C ALA A 76 2.76 -4.21 -6.46
N SER A 77 3.98 -4.68 -6.19
CA SER A 77 5.14 -4.40 -7.05
C SER A 77 4.99 -5.02 -8.45
N GLY A 78 4.35 -6.19 -8.56
CA GLY A 78 4.03 -6.82 -9.85
C GLY A 78 3.03 -5.99 -10.64
N PHE A 79 1.94 -5.56 -9.99
CA PHE A 79 0.92 -4.72 -10.60
C PHE A 79 1.47 -3.34 -11.03
N LEU A 80 2.32 -2.71 -10.22
CA LEU A 80 2.97 -1.45 -10.59
C LEU A 80 3.84 -1.61 -11.86
N ARG A 81 4.59 -2.72 -11.96
CA ARG A 81 5.35 -3.04 -13.18
C ARG A 81 4.48 -3.29 -14.40
N GLU A 82 3.34 -3.96 -14.23
CA GLU A 82 2.35 -4.15 -15.31
C GLU A 82 1.80 -2.81 -15.84
N LEU A 83 1.70 -1.80 -14.97
CA LEU A 83 1.33 -0.43 -15.33
C LEU A 83 2.52 0.40 -15.87
N GLY A 84 3.70 -0.19 -16.03
CA GLY A 84 4.92 0.50 -16.47
C GLY A 84 5.52 1.43 -15.41
N LEU A 85 5.09 1.33 -14.15
CA LEU A 85 5.59 2.14 -13.05
C LEU A 85 6.72 1.41 -12.31
N VAL A 86 7.77 2.14 -12.00
CA VAL A 86 8.94 1.65 -11.27
C VAL A 86 8.85 2.14 -9.83
N THR A 87 9.14 1.27 -8.86
CA THR A 87 9.15 1.65 -7.44
C THR A 87 10.48 2.27 -7.05
N ARG A 88 10.49 3.06 -5.97
CA ARG A 88 11.74 3.61 -5.43
C ARG A 88 12.74 2.52 -5.04
N ALA A 89 12.26 1.42 -4.47
CA ALA A 89 13.11 0.29 -4.10
C ALA A 89 13.81 -0.33 -5.32
N ASP A 90 13.12 -0.41 -6.47
CA ASP A 90 13.73 -0.89 -7.71
C ASP A 90 14.86 0.05 -8.19
N VAL A 91 14.71 1.37 -7.99
CA VAL A 91 15.74 2.37 -8.32
C VAL A 91 16.94 2.23 -7.38
N ASP A 92 16.70 2.16 -6.07
CA ASP A 92 17.75 2.02 -5.05
C ASP A 92 18.57 0.73 -5.28
N GLU A 93 17.92 -0.37 -5.69
CA GLU A 93 18.60 -1.61 -6.06
C GLU A 93 19.50 -1.43 -7.29
N LEU A 94 19.01 -0.74 -8.33
CA LEU A 94 19.79 -0.46 -9.53
C LEU A 94 21.00 0.43 -9.24
N GLU A 95 20.84 1.46 -8.40
CA GLU A 95 21.95 2.32 -7.96
C GLU A 95 23.05 1.52 -7.27
N LEU A 96 22.68 0.60 -6.37
CA LEU A 96 23.65 -0.29 -5.70
C LEU A 96 24.38 -1.19 -6.70
N ARG A 97 23.65 -1.78 -7.66
CA ARG A 97 24.25 -2.64 -8.69
C ARG A 97 25.22 -1.87 -9.59
N ILE A 98 24.90 -0.63 -9.94
CA ILE A 98 25.78 0.25 -10.71
C ILE A 98 27.05 0.56 -9.90
N ALA A 99 26.93 0.96 -8.64
CA ALA A 99 28.08 1.25 -7.79
C ALA A 99 29.04 0.05 -7.67
N GLN A 100 28.50 -1.17 -7.57
CA GLN A 100 29.30 -2.40 -7.56
C GLN A 100 30.02 -2.65 -8.89
N LEU A 101 29.34 -2.40 -10.02
CA LEU A 101 29.95 -2.54 -11.35
C LEU A 101 31.08 -1.52 -11.56
N GLU A 102 30.88 -0.26 -11.16
CA GLU A 102 31.89 0.79 -11.23
C GLU A 102 33.10 0.48 -10.35
N HIS A 103 32.88 -0.08 -9.16
CA HIS A 103 33.98 -0.53 -8.30
C HIS A 103 34.79 -1.65 -8.95
N ARG A 104 34.12 -2.67 -9.52
CA ARG A 104 34.77 -3.76 -10.23
C ARG A 104 35.54 -3.29 -11.46
N LEU A 105 34.97 -2.35 -12.21
CA LEU A 105 35.62 -1.76 -13.39
C LEU A 105 36.93 -1.09 -13.00
N ARG A 106 36.91 -0.24 -11.95
CA ARG A 106 38.13 0.41 -11.43
C ARG A 106 39.21 -0.59 -11.02
N LEU A 107 38.85 -1.72 -10.41
CA LEU A 107 39.82 -2.77 -10.06
C LEU A 107 40.46 -3.42 -11.28
N VAL A 108 39.70 -3.59 -12.37
CA VAL A 108 40.20 -4.15 -13.63
C VAL A 108 41.12 -3.15 -14.34
N GLU A 109 40.72 -1.88 -14.39
CA GLU A 109 41.52 -0.79 -14.97
C GLU A 109 42.85 -0.64 -14.23
N ALA A 110 42.82 -0.58 -12.90
CA ALA A 110 44.04 -0.49 -12.09
C ALA A 110 44.99 -1.69 -12.29
N ARG A 111 44.46 -2.89 -12.54
CA ARG A 111 45.28 -4.07 -12.87
C ARG A 111 45.89 -3.96 -14.25
N ARG A 112 45.16 -3.42 -15.23
CA ARG A 112 45.65 -3.23 -16.59
C ARG A 112 46.76 -2.20 -16.65
N ASP A 113 46.64 -1.10 -15.90
CA ASP A 113 47.62 -0.01 -15.88
C ASP A 113 48.91 -0.38 -15.11
N ALA A 114 48.89 -1.47 -14.35
CA ALA A 114 50.03 -1.99 -13.61
C ALA A 114 50.90 -3.00 -14.40
N VAL A 115 50.56 -3.29 -15.67
CA VAL A 115 51.28 -4.20 -16.59
C VAL A 115 51.88 -3.42 -17.73
#